data_AF-A0A318MXL6-F1
#
_entry.id   AF-A0A318MXL6-F1
#
_cell.length_a   1.000
_cell.length_b   1.000
_cell.length_c   1.000
_cell.angle_alpha   90.00
_cell.angle_beta   90.00
_cell.angle_gamma   90.00
#
_symmetry.space_group_name_H-M   'P 1'
#
loop_
_entity.id
_entity.type
_entity.pdbx_description
1 polymer ?
#
loop_
_entity_poly.entity_id
_entity_poly.type
_entity_poly.pdbx_seq_one_letter_code
_entity_poly.pdbx_strand_id
1 'polypeptide(L)'
;MAKCCKKIFKTLVGLGFAACGTSKVLGASIQEKRFSEMNWSQTNMKIVGGLEVAGASMLLCKKTSKLGALTLLAAATCMFAAGLKHKRKQDLALDGVGIFAALSLLRCKKN
;
A
#
# COMPACT_ATOMS: atom_id res chain seq x y z
N MET A 1 -3.57 20.13 -18.60
CA MET A 1 -2.85 19.95 -17.31
C MET A 1 -3.29 18.73 -16.50
N ALA A 2 -4.58 18.40 -16.40
CA ALA A 2 -5.08 17.28 -15.57
C ALA A 2 -4.46 15.88 -15.84
N LYS A 3 -4.06 15.55 -17.08
CA LYS A 3 -3.41 14.26 -17.41
C LYS A 3 -1.99 14.13 -16.82
N CYS A 4 -1.26 15.24 -16.69
CA CYS A 4 0.10 15.22 -16.13
C CYS A 4 0.04 15.01 -14.61
N CYS A 5 -0.85 15.73 -13.91
CA CYS A 5 -1.12 15.52 -12.49
C CYS A 5 -1.51 14.08 -12.16
N LYS A 6 -2.38 13.44 -12.97
CA LYS A 6 -2.76 12.04 -12.76
C LYS A 6 -1.58 11.07 -12.89
N LYS A 7 -0.64 11.33 -13.80
CA LYS A 7 0.54 10.48 -14.01
C LYS A 7 1.53 10.66 -12.85
N ILE A 8 1.77 11.90 -12.43
CA ILE A 8 2.65 12.22 -11.29
C ILE A 8 2.09 11.65 -9.99
N PHE A 9 0.79 11.82 -9.75
CA PHE A 9 0.10 11.25 -8.58
C PHE A 9 0.22 9.73 -8.55
N LYS A 10 0.00 9.06 -9.68
CA LYS A 10 0.17 7.61 -9.77
C LYS A 10 1.60 7.15 -9.46
N THR A 11 2.60 7.88 -9.95
CA THR A 11 4.00 7.60 -9.63
C THR A 11 4.29 7.81 -8.15
N LEU A 12 3.83 8.92 -7.56
CA LEU A 12 4.01 9.22 -6.14
C LEU A 12 3.37 8.17 -5.23
N VAL A 13 2.14 7.77 -5.53
CA VAL A 13 1.45 6.70 -4.77
C VAL A 13 2.18 5.38 -4.93
N GLY A 14 2.57 5.01 -6.15
CA GLY A 14 3.38 3.80 -6.37
C GLY A 14 4.70 3.84 -5.61
N LEU A 15 5.38 4.98 -5.59
CA LEU A 15 6.64 5.16 -4.85
C LEU A 15 6.42 5.04 -3.33
N GLY A 16 5.34 5.62 -2.81
CA GLY A 16 4.98 5.54 -1.40
C GLY A 16 4.70 4.10 -0.96
N PHE A 17 3.92 3.35 -1.74
CA PHE A 17 3.69 1.93 -1.48
C PHE A 17 4.96 1.09 -1.64
N ALA A 18 5.79 1.36 -2.63
CA ALA A 18 7.07 0.67 -2.81
C ALA A 18 8.01 0.93 -1.62
N ALA A 19 8.19 2.18 -1.20
CA ALA A 19 9.02 2.53 -0.05
C ALA A 19 8.50 1.89 1.25
N CYS A 20 7.18 1.94 1.46
CA CYS A 20 6.54 1.31 2.61
C CYS A 20 6.74 -0.22 2.58
N GLY A 21 6.54 -0.85 1.42
CA GLY A 21 6.70 -2.30 1.26
C GLY A 21 8.15 -2.74 1.41
N THR A 22 9.10 -2.00 0.86
CA THR A 22 10.54 -2.25 1.05
C THR A 22 10.92 -2.14 2.53
N SER A 23 10.40 -1.15 3.26
CA SER A 23 10.65 -1.04 4.71
C SER A 23 10.13 -2.25 5.50
N LYS A 24 9.01 -2.86 5.07
CA LYS A 24 8.46 -4.09 5.66
C LYS A 24 9.28 -5.32 5.27
N VAL A 25 9.76 -5.42 4.03
CA VAL A 25 10.60 -6.55 3.58
C VAL A 25 11.95 -6.53 4.28
N LEU A 26 12.55 -5.35 4.44
CA LEU A 26 13.84 -5.15 5.10
C LEU A 26 13.77 -5.24 6.63
N GLY A 27 12.58 -5.35 7.23
CA GLY A 27 12.44 -5.46 8.68
C GLY A 27 12.79 -4.17 9.42
N ALA A 28 12.33 -3.02 8.92
CA ALA A 28 12.48 -1.77 9.66
C ALA A 28 11.85 -1.92 11.06
N SER A 29 12.59 -1.58 12.12
CA SER A 29 12.19 -1.80 13.52
C SER A 29 10.81 -1.22 13.87
N ILE A 30 10.42 -0.12 13.23
CA ILE A 30 9.09 0.50 13.36
C ILE A 30 7.98 -0.40 12.81
N GLN A 31 8.21 -1.05 11.66
CA GLN A 31 7.27 -2.01 11.08
C GLN A 31 7.24 -3.31 11.88
N GLU A 32 8.39 -3.79 12.34
CA GLU A 32 8.47 -4.98 13.19
C GLU A 32 7.67 -4.80 14.49
N LYS A 33 7.86 -3.65 15.15
CA LYS A 33 7.09 -3.29 16.35
C LYS A 33 5.60 -3.24 16.04
N ARG A 34 5.21 -2.61 14.92
CA ARG A 34 3.81 -2.51 14.49
C ARG A 34 3.19 -3.89 14.24
N PHE A 35 3.89 -4.80 13.56
CA PHE A 35 3.38 -6.15 13.28
C PHE A 35 3.38 -7.04 14.52
N SER A 36 4.36 -6.90 15.41
CA SER A 36 4.40 -7.59 16.70
C SER A 36 3.22 -7.17 17.59
N GLU A 37 2.90 -5.87 17.64
CA GLU A 37 1.72 -5.34 18.36
C GLU A 37 0.38 -5.83 17.77
N MET A 38 0.37 -6.27 16.50
CA MET A 38 -0.77 -6.91 15.84
C MET A 38 -0.81 -8.44 16.00
N ASN A 39 0.12 -9.03 16.78
CA ASN A 39 0.33 -10.49 16.88
C ASN A 39 0.57 -11.15 15.51
N TRP A 40 1.17 -10.42 14.56
CA TRP A 40 1.51 -10.96 13.25
C TRP A 40 2.99 -11.33 13.21
N SER A 41 3.28 -12.45 12.52
CA SER A 41 4.65 -12.89 12.35
C SER A 41 5.43 -11.96 11.41
N GLN A 42 6.76 -11.98 11.52
CA GLN A 42 7.63 -11.31 10.55
C GLN A 42 7.41 -11.81 9.12
N THR A 43 7.01 -13.07 8.96
CA THR A 43 6.65 -13.63 7.64
C THR A 43 5.46 -12.88 7.04
N ASN A 44 4.42 -12.60 7.83
CA ASN A 44 3.27 -11.81 7.37
C ASN A 44 3.69 -10.40 6.95
N MET A 45 4.59 -9.77 7.70
CA MET A 45 5.16 -8.46 7.37
C MET A 45 5.87 -8.47 6.01
N LYS A 46 6.74 -9.46 5.77
CA LYS A 46 7.47 -9.60 4.50
C LYS A 46 6.52 -9.91 3.34
N ILE A 47 5.49 -10.71 3.55
CA ILE A 47 4.48 -11.02 2.52
C ILE A 47 3.71 -9.75 2.14
N VAL A 48 3.19 -9.00 3.12
CA VAL A 48 2.47 -7.74 2.86
C VAL A 48 3.38 -6.73 2.17
N GLY A 49 4.62 -6.57 2.66
CA GLY A 49 5.61 -5.70 2.04
C GLY A 49 5.96 -6.10 0.61
N GLY A 50 6.12 -7.40 0.35
CA GLY A 50 6.35 -7.94 -0.98
C GLY A 50 5.18 -7.68 -1.93
N LEU A 51 3.94 -7.83 -1.45
CA LEU A 51 2.73 -7.50 -2.21
C LEU A 51 2.62 -6.00 -2.52
N GLU A 52 3.03 -5.13 -1.60
CA GLU A 52 3.09 -3.69 -1.84
C GLU A 52 4.13 -3.33 -2.91
N VAL A 53 5.33 -3.91 -2.86
CA VAL A 53 6.38 -3.70 -3.87
C VAL A 53 5.96 -4.26 -5.24
N ALA A 54 5.40 -5.47 -5.27
CA ALA A 54 4.91 -6.09 -6.50
C ALA A 54 3.70 -5.34 -7.08
N GLY A 55 2.77 -4.91 -6.23
CA GLY A 55 1.62 -4.09 -6.64
C GLY A 55 2.07 -2.74 -7.21
N ALA A 56 3.06 -2.10 -6.58
CA ALA A 56 3.64 -0.85 -7.06
C ALA A 56 4.38 -1.02 -8.40
N SER A 57 5.14 -2.09 -8.59
CA SER A 57 5.81 -2.35 -9.87
C SER A 57 4.82 -2.65 -10.99
N MET A 58 3.72 -3.34 -10.69
CA MET A 58 2.61 -3.56 -11.63
C MET A 58 1.95 -2.25 -12.09
N LEU A 59 1.98 -1.18 -11.28
CA LEU A 59 1.46 0.12 -11.71
C LEU A 59 2.23 0.72 -12.90
N LEU A 60 3.51 0.36 -13.09
CA LEU A 60 4.35 0.86 -14.18
C LEU A 60 3.90 0.33 -15.54
N CYS A 61 3.37 -0.90 -15.58
CA CYS A 61 2.91 -1.52 -16.81
C CYS A 61 1.40 -1.29 -17.03
N LYS A 62 1.02 -0.77 -18.20
CA LYS A 62 -0.39 -0.42 -18.49
C LYS A 62 -1.33 -1.63 -18.40
N LYS A 63 -0.87 -2.82 -18.79
CA LYS A 63 -1.66 -4.06 -18.79
C LYS A 63 -1.95 -4.57 -17.38
N THR A 64 -0.97 -4.47 -16.48
CA THR A 64 -1.09 -4.97 -15.09
C THR A 64 -1.45 -3.89 -14.08
N SER A 65 -1.52 -2.62 -14.48
CA SER A 65 -1.80 -1.50 -13.58
C SER A 65 -3.12 -1.62 -12.80
N LYS A 66 -4.15 -2.27 -13.34
CA LYS A 66 -5.40 -2.50 -12.60
C LYS A 66 -5.20 -3.53 -11.49
N LEU A 67 -4.54 -4.63 -11.81
CA LEU A 67 -4.15 -5.66 -10.84
C LEU A 67 -3.26 -5.06 -9.77
N GLY A 68 -2.24 -4.27 -10.13
CA GLY A 68 -1.40 -3.57 -9.17
C GLY A 68 -2.20 -2.68 -8.22
N ALA A 69 -3.13 -1.88 -8.73
CA ALA A 69 -3.97 -1.02 -7.89
C ALA A 69 -4.91 -1.82 -6.98
N LEU A 70 -5.47 -2.95 -7.44
CA LEU A 70 -6.26 -3.86 -6.61
C LEU A 70 -5.42 -4.53 -5.52
N THR A 71 -4.20 -4.97 -5.84
CA THR A 71 -3.28 -5.57 -4.87
C THR A 71 -2.90 -4.58 -3.78
N LEU A 72 -2.58 -3.34 -4.16
CA LEU A 72 -2.29 -2.27 -3.20
C LEU A 72 -3.49 -1.93 -2.33
N LEU A 73 -4.68 -1.89 -2.93
CA LEU A 73 -5.92 -1.66 -2.18
C LEU A 73 -6.18 -2.80 -1.18
N ALA A 74 -6.00 -4.06 -1.60
CA ALA A 74 -6.16 -5.21 -0.73
C ALA A 74 -5.16 -5.20 0.43
N ALA A 75 -3.89 -4.91 0.16
CA ALA A 75 -2.86 -4.77 1.19
C ALA A 75 -3.19 -3.65 2.20
N ALA A 76 -3.56 -2.47 1.71
CA ALA A 76 -3.95 -1.33 2.55
C ALA A 76 -5.21 -1.62 3.37
N THR A 77 -6.20 -2.29 2.78
CA THR A 77 -7.45 -2.68 3.47
C THR A 77 -7.18 -3.74 4.54
N CYS A 78 -6.29 -4.68 4.27
CA CYS A 78 -5.87 -5.70 5.23
C CYS A 78 -5.19 -5.05 6.45
N MET A 79 -4.27 -4.11 6.23
CA MET A 79 -3.61 -3.34 7.29
C MET A 79 -4.61 -2.49 8.08
N PHE A 80 -5.54 -1.82 7.40
CA PHE A 80 -6.58 -1.01 8.04
C PHE A 80 -7.53 -1.84 8.90
N ALA A 81 -7.98 -3.00 8.40
CA ALA A 81 -8.82 -3.93 9.15
C ALA A 81 -8.09 -4.50 10.38
N ALA A 82 -6.80 -4.81 10.24
CA ALA A 82 -5.95 -5.20 11.37
C ALA A 82 -5.82 -4.05 12.38
N GLY A 83 -5.57 -2.83 11.92
CA GLY A 83 -5.50 -1.63 12.77
C GLY A 83 -6.80 -1.37 13.54
N LEU A 84 -7.95 -1.55 12.90
CA LEU A 84 -9.28 -1.46 13.54
C LEU A 84 -9.43 -2.49 14.67
N LYS A 85 -9.07 -3.74 14.40
CA LYS A 85 -9.15 -4.83 15.39
C LYS A 85 -8.28 -4.56 16.62
N HIS A 86 -7.13 -3.91 16.43
CA HIS A 86 -6.17 -3.58 17.49
C HIS A 86 -6.31 -2.14 18.05
N LYS A 87 -7.39 -1.41 17.69
CA LYS A 87 -7.72 -0.04 18.17
C LYS A 87 -6.62 1.02 17.97
N ARG A 88 -5.85 0.95 16.89
CA ARG A 88 -4.69 1.83 16.62
C ARG A 88 -5.02 3.13 15.88
N LYS A 89 -5.64 4.09 16.56
CA LYS A 89 -6.17 5.33 15.96
C LYS A 89 -5.19 6.10 15.04
N GLN A 90 -3.89 6.16 15.38
CA GLN A 90 -2.89 6.87 14.58
C GLN A 90 -2.50 6.10 13.30
N ASP A 91 -2.30 4.79 13.39
CA ASP A 91 -1.96 3.93 12.26
C ASP A 91 -3.14 3.80 11.27
N LEU A 92 -4.37 3.84 11.79
CA LEU A 92 -5.61 3.83 10.99
C LEU A 92 -5.69 4.98 9.99
N ALA A 93 -5.26 6.18 10.39
CA ALA A 93 -5.31 7.34 9.51
C ALA A 93 -4.36 7.15 8.32
N LEU A 94 -3.16 6.62 8.57
CA LEU A 94 -2.15 6.34 7.55
C LEU A 94 -2.65 5.26 6.56
N ASP A 95 -3.21 4.17 7.09
CA ASP A 95 -3.76 3.09 6.28
C ASP A 95 -5.00 3.55 5.48
N GLY A 96 -5.85 4.39 6.07
CA GLY A 96 -7.00 5.00 5.40
C GLY A 96 -6.60 5.91 4.24
N VAL A 97 -5.52 6.70 4.40
CA VAL A 97 -4.92 7.47 3.29
C VAL A 97 -4.38 6.53 2.20
N GLY A 98 -3.76 5.41 2.59
CA GLY A 98 -3.31 4.37 1.66
C GLY A 98 -4.47 3.78 0.84
N ILE A 99 -5.58 3.44 1.49
CA ILE A 99 -6.81 2.98 0.83
C ILE A 99 -7.31 4.03 -0.16
N PHE A 100 -7.44 5.29 0.28
CA PHE A 100 -7.95 6.37 -0.57
C PHE A 100 -7.05 6.61 -1.79
N ALA A 101 -5.73 6.55 -1.60
CA ALA A 101 -4.75 6.65 -2.67
C ALA A 101 -4.90 5.49 -3.67
N ALA A 102 -4.97 4.25 -3.19
CA ALA A 102 -5.17 3.07 -4.04
C ALA A 102 -6.51 3.09 -4.79
N LEU A 103 -7.59 3.54 -4.14
CA LEU A 103 -8.90 3.70 -4.75
C LEU A 103 -8.87 4.78 -5.86
N SER A 104 -8.14 5.86 -5.63
CA SER A 104 -7.93 6.93 -6.60
C SER A 104 -7.15 6.44 -7.83
N LEU A 105 -6.26 5.45 -7.68
CA LEU A 105 -5.59 4.79 -8.81
C LEU A 105 -6.56 3.96 -9.65
N LEU A 106 -7.49 3.25 -9.02
CA LEU A 106 -8.54 2.46 -9.69
C LEU A 106 -9.54 3.35 -10.45
N ARG A 107 -9.91 4.49 -9.85
CA ARG A 107 -10.82 5.48 -10.45
C ARG A 107 -10.14 6.39 -11.47
N CYS A 108 -8.81 6.45 -11.51
CA CYS A 108 -8.05 7.02 -12.62
C CYS A 108 -8.10 6.13 -13.87
N LYS A 109 -9.31 5.84 -14.35
CA LYS A 109 -9.53 5.23 -15.67
C LYS A 109 -9.08 6.24 -16.73
N LYS A 110 -8.22 5.77 -17.62
CA LYS A 110 -7.82 6.46 -18.84
C LYS A 110 -8.95 6.25 -19.85
N ASN A 111 -9.72 7.32 -20.14
CA ASN A 111 -10.26 7.52 -21.48
C ASN A 111 -9.07 7.78 -22.41
#